data_AF-S4PHB8-F1
#
_entry.id   AF-S4PHB8-F1
#
_cell.length_a   1.000
_cell.length_b   1.000
_cell.length_c   1.000
_cell.angle_alpha   90.00
_cell.angle_beta   90.00
_cell.angle_gamma   90.00
#
_symmetry.space_group_name_H-M   'P 1'
#
loop_
_entity.id
_entity.type
_entity.pdbx_description
1 polymer ?
#
loop_
_entity_poly.entity_id
_entity_poly.type
_entity_poly.pdbx_seq_one_letter_code
_entity_poly.pdbx_strand_id
1 'polypeptide(L)'
;MARRTVGAITEEADIAGLLEPALTLVLTFMGDSSRTYNPHLRARLAECLEAMLPNHPDDQQPLSNIASFYREQLFKNHPHRLQLLPCLLDVFVGIEMTGQSVQFEQKFNYRRPMYLVMDFLWGIEEHRDAFTLLAREAESNMDAVHPPIFLRFVNLLMNDAIFLLDEALGNMAQIRTMQTAQESGAWANLPAQEREQNLANLSHIGMLARFDNILGRDTIRTLVRLTAHAPYVFCHPTLVDRIASMLNYFLLHLVGP
;
A
#
# COMPACT_ATOMS: atom_id res chain seq x y z
N MET A 1 34.59 0.38 26.79
CA MET A 1 33.74 -0.19 25.72
C MET A 1 32.57 -1.02 26.28
N ALA A 2 32.78 -1.99 27.18
CA ALA A 2 31.71 -2.89 27.68
C ALA A 2 30.48 -2.21 28.32
N ARG A 3 30.62 -1.09 29.04
CA ARG A 3 29.48 -0.39 29.67
C ARG A 3 28.52 0.29 28.67
N ARG A 4 29.02 0.74 27.51
CA ARG A 4 28.17 1.34 26.46
C ARG A 4 27.37 0.27 25.71
N THR A 5 27.96 -0.91 25.51
CA THR A 5 27.28 -2.03 24.86
C THR A 5 26.19 -2.62 25.73
N VAL A 6 26.40 -2.74 27.05
CA VAL A 6 25.37 -3.24 27.98
C VAL A 6 24.17 -2.29 28.05
N GLY A 7 24.39 -0.97 28.10
CA GLY A 7 23.31 0.02 28.08
C GLY A 7 22.45 -0.05 26.81
N ALA A 8 23.08 -0.16 25.64
CA ALA A 8 22.38 -0.30 24.36
C ALA A 8 21.57 -1.62 24.27
N ILE A 9 22.09 -2.72 24.82
CA ILE A 9 21.38 -4.01 24.84
C ILE A 9 20.15 -3.95 25.76
N THR A 10 20.24 -3.30 26.92
CA THR A 10 19.08 -3.09 27.81
C THR A 10 18.03 -2.16 27.19
N GLU A 11 18.44 -1.09 26.51
CA GLU A 11 17.51 -0.19 25.82
C GLU A 11 16.80 -0.90 24.63
N GLU A 12 17.52 -1.71 23.84
CA GLU A 12 16.90 -2.50 22.76
C GLU A 12 15.91 -3.53 23.30
N ALA A 13 16.21 -4.18 24.44
CA ALA A 13 15.31 -5.14 25.07
C ALA A 13 14.05 -4.49 25.65
N ASP A 14 14.18 -3.32 26.29
CA ASP A 14 13.04 -2.56 26.82
C ASP A 14 12.12 -2.07 25.69
N ILE A 15 12.69 -1.60 24.57
CA ILE A 15 11.93 -1.21 23.38
C ILE A 15 11.23 -2.43 22.76
N ALA A 16 11.91 -3.57 22.67
CA ALA A 16 11.31 -4.80 22.15
C ALA A 16 10.12 -5.26 23.01
N GLY A 17 10.21 -5.10 24.33
CA GLY A 17 9.11 -5.40 25.26
C GLY A 17 7.87 -4.52 25.09
N LEU A 18 8.01 -3.32 24.51
CA LEU A 18 6.90 -2.42 24.22
C LEU A 18 6.21 -2.69 22.87
N LEU A 19 6.83 -3.46 21.97
CA LEU A 19 6.28 -3.71 20.63
C LEU A 19 5.02 -4.57 20.67
N GLU A 20 4.97 -5.59 21.54
CA GLU A 20 3.80 -6.45 21.70
C GLU A 20 2.54 -5.67 22.19
N PRO A 21 2.59 -4.93 23.32
CA PRO A 21 1.44 -4.14 23.74
C PRO A 21 1.10 -3.03 22.74
N ALA A 22 2.09 -2.45 22.05
CA ALA A 22 1.85 -1.47 20.99
C ALA A 22 1.09 -2.09 19.80
N LEU A 23 1.48 -3.29 19.36
CA LEU A 23 0.77 -3.99 18.28
C LEU A 23 -0.67 -4.35 18.69
N THR A 24 -0.89 -4.79 19.93
CA THR A 24 -2.25 -5.02 20.46
C THR A 24 -3.09 -3.75 20.40
N LEU A 25 -2.53 -2.60 20.81
CA LEU A 25 -3.22 -1.31 20.73
C LEU A 25 -3.55 -0.96 19.27
N VAL A 26 -2.57 -1.07 18.37
CA VAL A 26 -2.76 -0.80 16.94
C VAL A 26 -3.89 -1.67 16.39
N LEU A 27 -3.85 -2.99 16.56
CA LEU A 27 -4.90 -3.89 16.07
C LEU A 27 -6.29 -3.55 16.64
N THR A 28 -6.37 -3.25 17.94
CA THR A 28 -7.64 -2.97 18.62
C THR A 28 -8.34 -1.71 18.08
N PHE A 29 -7.60 -0.63 17.85
CA PHE A 29 -8.18 0.64 17.39
C PHE A 29 -8.22 0.76 15.87
N MET A 30 -7.25 0.15 15.17
CA MET A 30 -7.21 0.12 13.71
C MET A 30 -8.33 -0.74 13.15
N GLY A 31 -8.60 -1.91 13.75
CA GLY A 31 -9.55 -2.90 13.23
C GLY A 31 -11.03 -2.63 13.53
N ASP A 32 -11.35 -1.66 14.39
CA ASP A 32 -12.71 -1.45 14.90
C ASP A 32 -13.18 0.00 14.69
N SER A 33 -14.04 0.20 13.69
CA SER A 33 -14.63 1.50 13.36
C SER A 33 -15.55 2.05 14.46
N SER A 34 -16.07 1.20 15.36
CA SER A 34 -16.88 1.64 16.50
C SER A 34 -16.02 2.25 17.61
N ARG A 35 -14.78 1.80 17.75
CA ARG A 35 -13.80 2.34 18.72
C ARG A 35 -13.07 3.54 18.17
N THR A 36 -12.78 3.55 16.87
CA THR A 36 -12.10 4.65 16.19
C THR A 36 -12.86 5.02 14.94
N TYR A 37 -13.80 5.95 15.08
CA TYR A 37 -14.61 6.41 13.96
C TYR A 37 -13.80 7.17 12.89
N ASN A 38 -12.74 7.87 13.28
CA ASN A 38 -11.94 8.70 12.37
C ASN A 38 -11.10 7.81 11.42
N PRO A 39 -11.38 7.81 10.11
CA PRO A 39 -10.66 6.97 9.15
C PRO A 39 -9.20 7.37 8.98
N HIS A 40 -8.87 8.65 9.11
CA HIS A 40 -7.49 9.12 9.04
C HIS A 40 -6.68 8.57 10.21
N LEU A 41 -7.26 8.51 11.42
CA LEU A 41 -6.59 7.93 12.57
C LEU A 41 -6.36 6.42 12.38
N ARG A 42 -7.37 5.70 11.87
CA ARG A 42 -7.21 4.27 11.52
C ARG A 42 -6.11 4.06 10.48
N ALA A 43 -6.03 4.92 9.47
CA ALA A 43 -4.99 4.86 8.46
C ALA A 43 -3.59 5.15 9.03
N ARG A 44 -3.47 6.09 9.98
CA ARG A 44 -2.22 6.34 10.72
C ARG A 44 -1.83 5.17 11.62
N LEU A 45 -2.79 4.47 12.21
CA LEU A 45 -2.51 3.24 12.94
C LEU A 45 -2.01 2.11 12.01
N ALA A 46 -2.52 2.04 10.78
CA ALA A 46 -1.99 1.12 9.77
C ALA A 46 -0.56 1.48 9.34
N GLU A 47 -0.22 2.76 9.25
CA GLU A 47 1.17 3.22 9.07
C GLU A 47 2.08 2.81 10.24
N CYS A 48 1.56 2.75 11.47
CA CYS A 48 2.33 2.21 12.59
C CYS A 48 2.72 0.74 12.39
N LEU A 49 1.93 -0.06 11.66
CA LEU A 49 2.31 -1.46 11.34
C LEU A 49 3.54 -1.52 10.42
N GLU A 50 3.65 -0.61 9.46
CA GLU A 50 4.83 -0.49 8.60
C GLU A 50 6.07 -0.16 9.44
N ALA A 51 5.96 0.77 10.39
CA ALA A 51 7.05 1.13 11.30
C ALA A 51 7.48 -0.02 12.23
N MET A 52 6.63 -1.02 12.43
CA MET A 52 6.94 -2.23 13.20
C MET A 52 7.63 -3.32 12.37
N LEU A 53 7.76 -3.17 11.04
CA LEU A 53 8.39 -4.15 10.17
C LEU A 53 9.90 -4.28 10.44
N PRO A 54 10.47 -5.49 10.26
CA PRO A 54 11.86 -5.77 10.63
C PRO A 54 12.94 -5.15 9.74
N ASN A 55 12.62 -4.73 8.51
CA ASN A 55 13.48 -3.91 7.63
C ASN A 55 12.58 -3.23 6.58
N HIS A 56 12.77 -1.94 6.32
CA HIS A 56 12.05 -1.25 5.24
C HIS A 56 12.94 -1.13 3.98
N PRO A 57 12.40 -1.32 2.76
CA PRO A 57 13.20 -1.26 1.52
C PRO A 57 13.92 0.08 1.29
N ASP A 58 13.36 1.16 1.82
CA ASP A 58 13.92 2.52 1.68
C ASP A 58 14.89 2.91 2.83
N ASP A 59 15.14 2.03 3.82
CA ASP A 59 16.04 2.34 4.92
C ASP A 59 17.50 2.37 4.45
N GLN A 60 18.18 3.50 4.68
CA GLN A 60 19.61 3.66 4.34
C GLN A 60 20.52 2.73 5.16
N GLN A 61 20.10 2.38 6.37
CA GLN A 61 20.78 1.42 7.23
C GLN A 61 19.78 0.40 7.75
N PRO A 62 20.01 -0.90 7.51
CA PRO A 62 19.13 -1.94 8.03
C PRO A 62 19.19 -1.97 9.56
N LEU A 63 18.13 -2.49 10.17
CA LEU A 63 18.11 -2.72 11.61
C LEU A 63 19.19 -3.73 12.01
N SER A 64 19.60 -3.68 13.28
CA SER A 64 20.48 -4.72 13.83
C SER A 64 19.81 -6.09 13.66
N ASN A 65 20.60 -7.16 13.46
CA ASN A 65 20.05 -8.51 13.29
C ASN A 65 19.12 -8.91 14.45
N ILE A 66 19.43 -8.44 15.66
CA ILE A 66 18.64 -8.67 16.87
C ILE A 66 17.30 -7.92 16.79
N ALA A 67 17.32 -6.62 16.48
CA ALA A 67 16.12 -5.80 16.37
C ALA A 67 15.21 -6.27 15.23
N SER A 68 15.81 -6.69 14.10
CA SER A 68 15.10 -7.27 12.96
C SER A 68 14.45 -8.60 13.35
N PHE A 69 15.17 -9.48 14.06
CA PHE A 69 14.62 -10.73 14.57
C PHE A 69 13.43 -10.51 15.51
N TYR A 70 13.53 -9.63 16.50
CA TYR A 70 12.42 -9.37 17.44
C TYR A 70 11.18 -8.82 16.73
N ARG A 71 11.35 -7.89 15.79
CA ARG A 71 10.24 -7.39 14.96
C ARG A 71 9.63 -8.47 14.10
N GLU A 72 10.40 -9.38 13.51
CA GLU A 72 9.84 -10.50 12.76
C GLU A 72 9.04 -11.46 13.68
N GLN A 73 9.55 -11.75 14.87
CA GLN A 73 8.86 -12.58 15.86
C GLN A 73 7.54 -11.96 16.33
N LEU A 74 7.44 -10.63 16.36
CA LEU A 74 6.18 -9.94 16.67
C LEU A 74 5.05 -10.41 15.75
N PHE A 75 5.27 -10.48 14.44
CA PHE A 75 4.24 -10.90 13.48
C PHE A 75 4.00 -12.42 13.45
N LYS A 76 4.91 -13.22 14.01
CA LYS A 76 4.81 -14.69 14.06
C LYS A 76 4.24 -15.23 15.37
N ASN A 77 4.44 -14.53 16.49
CA ASN A 77 4.11 -15.05 17.81
C ASN A 77 3.04 -14.23 18.54
N HIS A 78 2.75 -13.01 18.11
CA HIS A 78 1.75 -12.17 18.78
C HIS A 78 0.39 -12.90 18.90
N PRO A 79 -0.30 -12.84 20.05
CA PRO A 79 -1.55 -13.57 20.29
C PRO A 79 -2.65 -13.27 19.25
N HIS A 80 -2.69 -12.03 18.77
CA HIS A 80 -3.66 -11.56 17.77
C HIS A 80 -3.12 -11.49 16.34
N ARG A 81 -1.99 -12.13 16.03
CA ARG A 81 -1.35 -12.02 14.71
C ARG A 81 -2.30 -12.33 13.53
N LEU A 82 -3.20 -13.31 13.67
CA LEU A 82 -4.15 -13.65 12.59
C LEU A 82 -5.17 -12.53 12.28
N GLN A 83 -5.32 -11.54 13.16
CA GLN A 83 -6.16 -10.37 12.92
C GLN A 83 -5.45 -9.28 12.08
N LEU A 84 -4.12 -9.36 11.91
CA LEU A 84 -3.34 -8.39 11.13
C LEU A 84 -3.93 -8.16 9.74
N LEU A 85 -4.12 -9.24 8.99
CA LEU A 85 -4.61 -9.16 7.63
C LEU A 85 -6.07 -8.66 7.55
N PRO A 86 -7.05 -9.25 8.27
CA PRO A 86 -8.42 -8.74 8.26
C PRO A 86 -8.53 -7.26 8.65
N CYS A 87 -7.83 -6.84 9.71
CA CYS A 87 -7.85 -5.43 10.13
C CYS A 87 -7.21 -4.51 9.09
N LEU A 88 -6.10 -4.95 8.47
CA LEU A 88 -5.42 -4.18 7.43
C LEU A 88 -6.31 -3.99 6.20
N LEU A 89 -6.96 -5.05 5.73
CA LEU A 89 -7.90 -4.98 4.61
C LEU A 89 -9.13 -4.12 4.95
N ASP A 90 -9.60 -4.14 6.21
CA ASP A 90 -10.76 -3.34 6.61
C ASP A 90 -10.46 -1.85 6.54
N VAL A 91 -9.27 -1.43 6.99
CA VAL A 91 -8.84 -0.04 6.83
C VAL A 91 -8.60 0.30 5.37
N PHE A 92 -7.93 -0.59 4.61
CA PHE A 92 -7.63 -0.37 3.20
C PHE A 92 -8.90 -0.08 2.38
N VAL A 93 -9.94 -0.88 2.62
CA VAL A 93 -11.26 -0.71 1.98
C VAL A 93 -12.05 0.44 2.62
N GLY A 94 -11.94 0.63 3.93
CA GLY A 94 -12.67 1.64 4.71
C GLY A 94 -12.34 3.08 4.31
N ILE A 95 -11.10 3.36 3.89
CA ILE A 95 -10.67 4.69 3.44
C ILE A 95 -11.49 5.20 2.24
N GLU A 96 -11.97 4.32 1.37
CA GLU A 96 -12.77 4.71 0.19
C GLU A 96 -14.19 5.14 0.59
N MET A 97 -14.72 4.61 1.69
CA MET A 97 -16.13 4.73 2.07
C MET A 97 -16.42 5.91 2.99
N THR A 98 -15.40 6.68 3.37
CA THR A 98 -15.59 7.80 4.29
C THR A 98 -15.97 9.05 3.51
N GLY A 99 -17.24 9.44 3.56
CA GLY A 99 -17.74 10.72 3.07
C GLY A 99 -17.21 11.94 3.83
N GLN A 100 -16.24 11.76 4.74
CA GLN A 100 -15.41 12.83 5.27
C GLN A 100 -14.30 13.08 4.26
N SER A 101 -14.00 14.35 3.97
CA SER A 101 -13.13 14.82 2.89
C SER A 101 -11.68 14.28 2.93
N VAL A 102 -11.49 12.99 2.65
CA VAL A 102 -10.22 12.44 2.19
C VAL A 102 -10.05 13.00 0.78
N GLN A 103 -9.08 13.89 0.58
CA GLN A 103 -8.71 14.27 -0.79
C GLN A 103 -8.38 13.00 -1.54
N PHE A 104 -8.89 12.85 -2.77
CA PHE A 104 -8.80 11.61 -3.52
C PHE A 104 -7.38 11.03 -3.57
N GLU A 105 -6.36 11.89 -3.69
CA GLU A 105 -4.93 11.52 -3.69
C GLU A 105 -4.40 11.09 -2.30
N GLN A 106 -5.00 11.57 -1.22
CA GLN A 106 -4.59 11.25 0.14
C GLN A 106 -4.83 9.76 0.47
N LYS A 107 -5.81 9.11 -0.17
CA LYS A 107 -6.08 7.67 0.04
C LYS A 107 -4.90 6.80 -0.38
N PHE A 108 -4.20 7.17 -1.45
CA PHE A 108 -3.04 6.45 -1.96
C PHE A 108 -1.86 6.56 -1.00
N ASN A 109 -1.69 7.71 -0.35
CA ASN A 109 -0.69 7.89 0.70
C ASN A 109 -0.95 6.96 1.88
N TYR A 110 -2.21 6.73 2.25
CA TYR A 110 -2.57 5.76 3.29
C TYR A 110 -2.40 4.30 2.86
N ARG A 111 -2.55 3.98 1.57
CA ARG A 111 -2.41 2.61 1.06
C ARG A 111 -0.95 2.18 0.88
N ARG A 112 -0.05 3.11 0.57
CA ARG A 112 1.40 2.84 0.42
C ARG A 112 1.97 1.99 1.57
N PRO A 113 1.85 2.38 2.86
CA PRO A 113 2.38 1.58 3.96
C PRO A 113 1.71 0.20 4.05
N MET A 114 0.43 0.11 3.73
CA MET A 114 -0.33 -1.14 3.80
C MET A 114 0.16 -2.17 2.77
N TYR A 115 0.57 -1.73 1.58
CA TYR A 115 1.17 -2.63 0.58
C TYR A 115 2.45 -3.28 1.09
N LEU A 116 3.29 -2.52 1.80
CA LEU A 116 4.53 -3.04 2.40
C LEU A 116 4.25 -4.04 3.52
N VAL A 117 3.27 -3.74 4.37
CA VAL A 117 2.82 -4.68 5.41
C VAL A 117 2.27 -5.96 4.77
N MET A 118 1.40 -5.85 3.75
CA MET A 118 0.88 -7.03 3.03
C MET A 118 1.99 -7.85 2.35
N ASP A 119 2.98 -7.19 1.75
CA ASP A 119 4.15 -7.83 1.13
C ASP A 119 4.94 -8.65 2.14
N PHE A 120 5.21 -8.07 3.32
CA PHE A 120 5.88 -8.76 4.41
C PHE A 120 5.06 -9.93 4.95
N LEU A 121 3.76 -9.72 5.23
CA LEU A 121 2.86 -10.77 5.71
C LEU A 121 2.78 -11.94 4.72
N TRP A 122 2.80 -11.67 3.42
CA TRP A 122 2.81 -12.71 2.38
C TRP A 122 4.05 -13.64 2.46
N GLY A 123 5.15 -13.17 3.04
CA GLY A 123 6.34 -13.97 3.29
C GLY A 123 6.13 -15.07 4.35
N ILE A 124 5.11 -14.94 5.19
CA ILE A 124 4.83 -15.84 6.31
C ILE A 124 3.64 -16.73 5.96
N GLU A 125 3.84 -18.05 6.05
CA GLU A 125 2.84 -19.05 5.62
C GLU A 125 1.48 -18.90 6.31
N GLU A 126 1.49 -18.72 7.63
CA GLU A 126 0.25 -18.58 8.42
C GLU A 126 -0.59 -17.35 8.00
N HIS A 127 0.06 -16.27 7.58
CA HIS A 127 -0.63 -15.08 7.07
C HIS A 127 -1.12 -15.28 5.62
N ARG A 128 -0.42 -16.08 4.81
CA ARG A 128 -0.95 -16.52 3.50
C ARG A 128 -2.20 -17.38 3.66
N ASP A 129 -2.26 -18.21 4.69
CA ASP A 129 -3.46 -18.99 4.99
C ASP A 129 -4.66 -18.10 5.37
N ALA A 130 -4.41 -16.98 6.05
CA ALA A 130 -5.44 -15.98 6.29
C ALA A 130 -5.98 -15.36 4.98
N PHE A 131 -5.11 -15.09 3.99
CA PHE A 131 -5.57 -14.68 2.65
C PHE A 131 -6.42 -15.78 1.99
N THR A 132 -6.02 -17.05 2.10
CA THR A 132 -6.79 -18.19 1.58
C THR A 132 -8.19 -18.24 2.19
N LEU A 133 -8.28 -18.06 3.51
CA LEU A 133 -9.55 -18.13 4.23
C LEU A 133 -10.51 -17.03 3.76
N LEU A 134 -10.02 -15.78 3.67
CA LEU A 134 -10.80 -14.64 3.19
C LEU A 134 -11.22 -14.81 1.72
N ALA A 135 -10.36 -15.39 0.88
CA ALA A 135 -10.68 -15.67 -0.50
C ALA A 135 -11.76 -16.76 -0.65
N ARG A 136 -11.70 -17.83 0.14
CA ARG A 136 -12.72 -18.89 0.15
C ARG A 136 -14.07 -18.39 0.67
N GLU A 137 -14.05 -17.52 1.68
CA GLU A 137 -15.24 -16.83 2.15
C GLU A 137 -15.86 -15.98 1.03
N ALA A 138 -15.03 -15.21 0.33
CA ALA A 138 -15.45 -14.45 -0.85
C ALA A 138 -16.04 -15.32 -1.95
N GLU A 139 -15.38 -16.41 -2.31
CA GLU A 139 -15.85 -17.37 -3.33
C GLU A 139 -17.22 -17.95 -2.96
N SER A 140 -17.44 -18.27 -1.69
CA SER A 140 -18.71 -18.83 -1.21
C SER A 140 -19.84 -17.79 -1.15
N ASN A 141 -19.52 -16.50 -1.26
CA ASN A 141 -20.44 -15.38 -1.03
C ASN A 141 -20.36 -14.34 -2.17
N MET A 142 -20.11 -14.78 -3.41
CA MET A 142 -19.99 -13.90 -4.59
C MET A 142 -21.20 -13.00 -4.83
N ASP A 143 -22.40 -13.49 -4.50
CA ASP A 143 -23.68 -12.79 -4.71
C ASP A 143 -24.28 -12.19 -3.43
N ALA A 144 -23.49 -12.10 -2.35
CA ALA A 144 -23.96 -11.54 -1.10
C ALA A 144 -24.34 -10.05 -1.24
N VAL A 145 -25.45 -9.65 -0.62
CA VAL A 145 -25.91 -8.25 -0.57
C VAL A 145 -24.83 -7.32 -0.02
N HIS A 146 -24.07 -7.83 0.96
CA HIS A 146 -22.87 -7.17 1.49
C HIS A 146 -21.66 -8.02 1.10
N PRO A 147 -20.92 -7.61 0.04
CA PRO A 147 -19.78 -8.38 -0.42
C PRO A 147 -18.71 -8.53 0.67
N PRO A 148 -18.13 -9.73 0.85
CA PRO A 148 -17.03 -9.94 1.78
C PRO A 148 -15.87 -8.97 1.53
N ILE A 149 -15.10 -8.72 2.60
CA ILE A 149 -14.00 -7.77 2.60
C ILE A 149 -12.99 -8.03 1.48
N PHE A 150 -12.73 -9.30 1.16
CA PHE A 150 -11.82 -9.69 0.08
C PHE A 150 -12.33 -9.26 -1.30
N LEU A 151 -13.64 -9.41 -1.60
CA LEU A 151 -14.21 -8.94 -2.87
C LEU A 151 -14.16 -7.42 -2.97
N ARG A 152 -14.46 -6.71 -1.88
CA ARG A 152 -14.37 -5.25 -1.82
C ARG A 152 -12.92 -4.79 -2.05
N PHE A 153 -11.96 -5.48 -1.45
CA PHE A 153 -10.54 -5.24 -1.64
C PHE A 153 -10.11 -5.48 -3.09
N VAL A 154 -10.45 -6.61 -3.71
CA VAL A 154 -10.14 -6.90 -5.12
C VAL A 154 -10.75 -5.85 -6.05
N ASN A 155 -12.01 -5.48 -5.84
CA ASN A 155 -12.66 -4.43 -6.63
C ASN A 155 -11.92 -3.09 -6.53
N LEU A 156 -11.44 -2.76 -5.34
CA LEU A 156 -10.70 -1.54 -5.07
C LEU A 156 -9.31 -1.60 -5.74
N LEU A 157 -8.59 -2.72 -5.65
CA LEU A 157 -7.31 -2.89 -6.34
C LEU A 157 -7.43 -2.72 -7.85
N MET A 158 -8.50 -3.23 -8.46
CA MET A 158 -8.73 -3.04 -9.90
C MET A 158 -8.95 -1.57 -10.26
N ASN A 159 -9.77 -0.86 -9.49
CA ASN A 159 -10.03 0.57 -9.71
C ASN A 159 -8.74 1.39 -9.53
N ASP A 160 -7.96 1.09 -8.49
CA ASP A 160 -6.67 1.73 -8.23
C ASP A 160 -5.68 1.46 -9.35
N ALA A 161 -5.60 0.23 -9.85
CA ALA A 161 -4.68 -0.13 -10.91
C ALA A 161 -4.98 0.64 -12.21
N ILE A 162 -6.26 0.81 -12.55
CA ILE A 162 -6.67 1.62 -13.71
C ILE A 162 -6.28 3.08 -13.51
N PHE A 163 -6.69 3.67 -12.39
CA PHE A 163 -6.41 5.07 -12.08
C PHE A 163 -4.90 5.37 -12.08
N LEU A 164 -4.11 4.55 -11.38
CA LEU A 164 -2.67 4.77 -11.22
C LEU A 164 -1.93 4.62 -12.55
N LEU A 165 -2.39 3.72 -13.45
CA LEU A 165 -1.80 3.63 -14.78
C LEU A 165 -2.06 4.91 -15.59
N ASP A 166 -3.29 5.40 -15.58
CA ASP A 166 -3.69 6.57 -16.36
C ASP A 166 -2.95 7.83 -15.90
N GLU A 167 -2.90 8.07 -14.59
CA GLU A 167 -2.14 9.18 -14.01
C GLU A 167 -0.65 9.05 -14.28
N ALA A 168 -0.07 7.85 -14.11
CA ALA A 168 1.35 7.63 -14.40
C ALA A 168 1.69 7.96 -15.86
N LEU A 169 0.90 7.48 -16.83
CA LEU A 169 1.11 7.75 -18.25
C LEU A 169 0.88 9.23 -18.59
N GLY A 170 -0.17 9.84 -18.04
CA GLY A 170 -0.49 11.25 -18.22
C GLY A 170 0.63 12.16 -17.69
N ASN A 171 1.10 11.90 -16.46
CA ASN A 171 2.19 12.63 -15.84
C ASN A 171 3.50 12.47 -16.62
N MET A 172 3.82 11.26 -17.11
CA MET A 172 5.00 11.04 -17.96
C MET A 172 4.90 11.78 -19.32
N ALA A 173 3.72 11.85 -19.92
CA ALA A 173 3.51 12.61 -21.16
C ALA A 173 3.68 14.12 -20.95
N GLN A 174 3.21 14.65 -19.82
CA GLN A 174 3.43 16.06 -19.44
C GLN A 174 4.91 16.34 -19.19
N ILE A 175 5.61 15.47 -18.45
CA ILE A 175 7.06 15.57 -18.22
C ILE A 175 7.79 15.65 -19.55
N ARG A 176 7.49 14.75 -20.50
CA ARG A 176 8.11 14.76 -21.83
C ARG A 176 7.85 16.06 -22.59
N THR A 177 6.62 16.57 -22.55
CA THR A 177 6.25 17.83 -23.19
C THR A 177 7.05 19.01 -22.61
N MET A 178 7.15 19.08 -21.29
CA MET A 178 7.90 20.14 -20.60
C MET A 178 9.41 20.04 -20.84
N GLN A 179 9.99 18.84 -20.80
CA GLN A 179 11.39 18.60 -21.11
C GLN A 179 11.72 18.97 -22.56
N THR A 180 10.85 18.62 -23.51
CA THR A 180 11.02 19.00 -24.93
C THR A 180 11.05 20.53 -25.09
N ALA A 181 10.15 21.25 -24.43
CA ALA A 181 10.14 22.72 -24.46
C ALA A 181 11.38 23.35 -23.78
N GLN A 182 11.87 22.71 -22.73
CA GLN A 182 13.12 23.12 -22.07
C GLN A 182 14.33 22.92 -23.00
N GLU A 183 14.45 21.75 -23.61
CA GLU A 183 15.56 21.37 -24.51
C GLU A 183 15.55 22.17 -25.81
N SER A 184 14.38 22.53 -26.33
CA SER A 184 14.26 23.38 -27.53
C SER A 184 14.62 24.85 -27.28
N GLY A 185 14.98 25.21 -26.03
CA GLY A 185 15.26 26.58 -25.63
C GLY A 185 14.02 27.46 -25.49
N ALA A 186 12.80 26.91 -25.54
CA ALA A 186 11.58 27.72 -25.45
C ALA A 186 11.52 28.48 -24.11
N TRP A 187 12.04 27.88 -23.03
CA TRP A 187 12.09 28.50 -21.70
C TRP A 187 13.11 29.64 -21.59
N ALA A 188 14.12 29.69 -22.46
CA ALA A 188 15.14 30.74 -22.42
C ALA A 188 14.54 32.11 -22.79
N ASN A 189 13.50 32.12 -23.62
CA ASN A 189 12.79 33.31 -24.06
C ASN A 189 11.71 33.78 -23.05
N LEU A 190 11.43 33.00 -22.00
CA LEU A 190 10.42 33.33 -21.00
C LEU A 190 10.97 34.26 -19.91
N PRO A 191 10.11 35.09 -19.30
CA PRO A 191 10.43 35.83 -18.08
C PRO A 191 10.95 34.90 -16.97
N ALA A 192 11.81 35.43 -16.10
CA ALA A 192 12.44 34.65 -15.03
C ALA A 192 11.41 33.93 -14.13
N GLN A 193 10.29 34.60 -13.80
CA GLN A 193 9.22 34.04 -12.97
C GLN A 193 8.52 32.84 -13.64
N GLU A 194 8.21 32.92 -14.94
CA GLU A 194 7.59 31.81 -15.66
C GLU A 194 8.54 30.61 -15.79
N ARG A 195 9.83 30.88 -15.96
CA ARG A 195 10.86 29.84 -15.99
C ARG A 195 10.97 29.10 -14.66
N GLU A 196 10.95 29.85 -13.55
CA GLU A 196 10.95 29.28 -12.20
C GLU A 196 9.69 28.45 -11.95
N GLN A 197 8.53 28.94 -12.39
CA GLN A 197 7.27 28.19 -12.31
C GLN A 197 7.32 26.89 -13.12
N ASN A 198 7.88 26.92 -14.34
CA ASN A 198 8.04 25.71 -15.16
C ASN A 198 8.97 24.68 -14.51
N LEU A 199 10.06 25.12 -13.87
CA LEU A 199 10.95 24.24 -13.12
C LEU A 199 10.25 23.64 -11.90
N ALA A 200 9.50 24.44 -11.14
CA ALA A 200 8.72 23.97 -10.00
C ALA A 200 7.66 22.95 -10.43
N ASN A 201 6.93 23.24 -11.51
CA ASN A 201 5.92 22.34 -12.09
C ASN A 201 6.55 21.03 -12.56
N LEU A 202 7.67 21.09 -13.28
CA LEU A 202 8.37 19.88 -13.76
C LEU A 202 8.82 19.00 -12.59
N SER A 203 9.37 19.60 -11.53
CA SER A 203 9.75 18.89 -10.31
C SER A 203 8.53 18.24 -9.64
N HIS A 204 7.43 18.99 -9.51
CA HIS A 204 6.20 18.52 -8.89
C HIS A 204 5.57 17.33 -9.65
N ILE A 205 5.39 17.46 -10.97
CA ILE A 205 4.85 16.38 -11.82
C ILE A 205 5.81 15.17 -11.79
N GLY A 206 7.12 15.40 -11.75
CA GLY A 206 8.11 14.33 -11.57
C GLY A 206 7.91 13.53 -10.28
N MET A 207 7.58 14.20 -9.18
CA MET A 207 7.26 13.52 -7.92
C MET A 207 5.96 12.72 -8.00
N LEU A 208 4.90 13.28 -8.61
CA LEU A 208 3.62 12.61 -8.81
C LEU A 208 3.78 11.36 -9.69
N ALA A 209 4.40 11.50 -10.86
CA ALA A 209 4.67 10.38 -11.77
C ALA A 209 5.42 9.24 -11.05
N ARG A 210 6.43 9.56 -10.24
CA ARG A 210 7.17 8.56 -9.47
C ARG A 210 6.27 7.87 -8.45
N PHE A 211 5.45 8.62 -7.73
CA PHE A 211 4.52 8.09 -6.74
C PHE A 211 3.50 7.14 -7.38
N ASP A 212 2.86 7.56 -8.47
CA ASP A 212 1.85 6.76 -9.19
C ASP A 212 2.46 5.47 -9.74
N ASN A 213 3.66 5.53 -10.30
CA ASN A 213 4.36 4.33 -10.80
C ASN A 213 4.73 3.34 -9.68
N ILE A 214 5.17 3.84 -8.51
CA ILE A 214 5.49 2.98 -7.36
C ILE A 214 4.23 2.25 -6.88
N LEU A 215 3.14 3.00 -6.67
CA LEU A 215 1.89 2.41 -6.21
C LEU A 215 1.24 1.52 -7.27
N GLY A 216 1.29 1.90 -8.54
CA GLY A 216 0.80 1.08 -9.65
C GLY A 216 1.53 -0.26 -9.67
N ARG A 217 2.87 -0.25 -9.56
CA ARG A 217 3.67 -1.48 -9.45
C ARG A 217 3.26 -2.34 -8.24
N ASP A 218 3.08 -1.74 -7.07
CA ASP A 218 2.76 -2.49 -5.85
C ASP A 218 1.31 -3.03 -5.86
N THR A 219 0.39 -2.30 -6.48
CA THR A 219 -0.99 -2.73 -6.78
C THR A 219 -1.00 -3.94 -7.71
N ILE A 220 -0.29 -3.87 -8.85
CA ILE A 220 -0.17 -4.98 -9.81
C ILE A 220 0.51 -6.18 -9.17
N ARG A 221 1.58 -5.99 -8.38
CA ARG A 221 2.26 -7.09 -7.66
C ARG A 221 1.28 -7.80 -6.72
N THR A 222 0.46 -7.04 -6.01
CA THR A 222 -0.56 -7.60 -5.12
C THR A 222 -1.60 -8.39 -5.92
N LEU A 223 -2.11 -7.83 -7.03
CA LEU A 223 -3.03 -8.53 -7.92
C LEU A 223 -2.44 -9.86 -8.45
N VAL A 224 -1.19 -9.86 -8.91
CA VAL A 224 -0.50 -11.08 -9.40
C VAL A 224 -0.44 -12.17 -8.33
N ARG A 225 -0.19 -11.81 -7.07
CA ARG A 225 -0.17 -12.77 -5.96
C ARG A 225 -1.55 -13.34 -5.67
N LEU A 226 -2.55 -12.47 -5.59
CA LEU A 226 -3.91 -12.88 -5.28
C LEU A 226 -4.52 -13.75 -6.38
N THR A 227 -4.28 -13.41 -7.65
CA THR A 227 -4.77 -14.21 -8.79
C THR A 227 -4.10 -15.58 -8.85
N ALA A 228 -2.81 -15.67 -8.54
CA ALA A 228 -2.10 -16.95 -8.46
C ALA A 228 -2.59 -17.81 -7.29
N HIS A 229 -2.92 -17.18 -6.15
CA HIS A 229 -3.26 -17.88 -4.90
C HIS A 229 -4.74 -18.26 -4.80
N ALA A 230 -5.63 -17.45 -5.35
CA ALA A 230 -7.09 -17.62 -5.27
C ALA A 230 -7.77 -17.48 -6.65
N PRO A 231 -7.36 -18.25 -7.67
CA PRO A 231 -7.79 -18.05 -9.05
C PRO A 231 -9.32 -18.13 -9.25
N TYR A 232 -10.02 -18.95 -8.46
CA TYR A 232 -11.47 -19.16 -8.60
C TYR A 232 -12.30 -17.90 -8.39
N VAL A 233 -11.89 -17.02 -7.46
CA VAL A 233 -12.56 -15.72 -7.24
C VAL A 233 -12.43 -14.84 -8.49
N PHE A 234 -11.25 -14.79 -9.08
CA PHE A 234 -10.95 -13.95 -10.25
C PHE A 234 -11.56 -14.49 -11.55
N CYS A 235 -11.75 -15.80 -11.64
CA CYS A 235 -12.39 -16.47 -12.78
C CYS A 235 -13.91 -16.59 -12.66
N HIS A 236 -14.51 -16.13 -11.56
CA HIS A 236 -15.96 -16.16 -11.39
C HIS A 236 -16.65 -15.21 -12.40
N PRO A 237 -17.83 -15.57 -12.97
CA PRO A 237 -18.54 -14.74 -13.94
C PRO A 237 -18.75 -13.27 -13.53
N THR A 238 -18.91 -13.01 -12.23
CA THR A 238 -19.08 -11.65 -11.68
C THR A 238 -17.84 -10.76 -11.79
N LEU A 239 -16.64 -11.34 -11.87
CA LEU A 239 -15.36 -10.61 -11.86
C LEU A 239 -14.54 -10.77 -13.13
N VAL A 240 -14.63 -11.93 -13.80
CA VAL A 240 -13.73 -12.31 -14.89
C VAL A 240 -13.71 -11.29 -16.04
N ASP A 241 -14.88 -10.79 -16.46
CA ASP A 241 -14.98 -9.81 -17.55
C ASP A 241 -14.34 -8.47 -17.18
N ARG A 242 -14.46 -8.05 -15.92
CA ARG A 242 -13.87 -6.80 -15.43
C ARG A 242 -12.35 -6.90 -15.38
N ILE A 243 -11.82 -8.02 -14.87
CA ILE A 243 -10.38 -8.28 -14.82
C ILE A 243 -9.81 -8.37 -16.23
N ALA A 244 -10.46 -9.12 -17.14
CA ALA A 244 -10.02 -9.25 -18.52
C ALA A 244 -10.01 -7.88 -19.23
N SER A 245 -11.06 -7.07 -19.04
CA SER A 245 -11.13 -5.72 -19.59
C SER A 245 -10.01 -4.82 -19.08
N MET A 246 -9.73 -4.86 -17.77
CA MET A 246 -8.62 -4.11 -17.16
C MET A 246 -7.26 -4.56 -17.71
N LEU A 247 -7.00 -5.87 -17.81
CA LEU A 247 -5.73 -6.38 -18.33
C LEU A 247 -5.54 -6.05 -19.82
N ASN A 248 -6.60 -6.14 -20.62
CA ASN A 248 -6.57 -5.73 -22.03
C ASN A 248 -6.31 -4.23 -22.17
N TYR A 249 -6.94 -3.43 -21.30
CA TYR A 249 -6.70 -1.99 -21.23
C TYR A 249 -5.21 -1.69 -20.93
N PHE A 250 -4.62 -2.36 -19.93
CA PHE A 250 -3.21 -2.20 -19.59
C PHE A 250 -2.31 -2.61 -20.75
N LEU A 251 -2.59 -3.74 -21.39
CA LEU A 251 -1.80 -4.21 -22.52
C LEU A 251 -1.78 -3.16 -23.64
N LEU A 252 -2.95 -2.65 -24.04
CA LEU A 252 -3.08 -1.62 -25.07
C LEU A 252 -2.27 -0.36 -24.77
N HIS A 253 -2.30 0.12 -23.52
CA HIS A 253 -1.65 1.38 -23.15
C HIS A 253 -0.15 1.24 -22.88
N LEU A 254 0.30 0.07 -22.41
CA LEU A 254 1.72 -0.17 -22.11
C LEU A 254 2.55 -0.56 -23.33
N VAL A 255 1.95 -1.25 -24.31
CA VAL A 255 2.64 -1.63 -25.55
C VAL A 255 2.41 -0.63 -26.69
N GLY A 256 1.51 0.33 -26.47
CA GLY A 256 1.08 1.32 -27.45
C GLY A 256 0.05 0.77 -28.45
N PRO A 257 -0.58 1.65 -29.24
CA PRO A 257 -1.19 1.27 -30.51
C PRO A 257 -0.15 0.78 -31.52
#